data_AF-A0A178V5C4-F1
#
_entry.id   AF-A0A178V5C4-F1
#
_cell.length_a   1.000
_cell.length_b   1.000
_cell.length_c   1.000
_cell.angle_alpha   90.00
_cell.angle_beta   90.00
_cell.angle_gamma   90.00
#
_symmetry.space_group_name_H-M   'P 1'
#
loop_
_entity.id
_entity.type
_entity.pdbx_description
1 polymer ?
#
loop_
_entity_poly.entity_id
_entity_poly.type
_entity_poly.pdbx_seq_one_letter_code
_entity_poly.pdbx_strand_id
1 'polypeptide(L)'
;MSVVTSRQNAIKEHTLEWIEIHFPGLFKQIHFGNHFALHGESRPKSEICRSFGAEILIDDNPRYAEECANIGMKVLLFDYENSYPWSKTESVDRHPLVTRVHNWEEVEQQILSLAVSKC
;
A
#
# COMPACT_ATOMS: atom_id res chain seq x y z
N MET A 1 -8.39 3.82 -8.53
CA MET A 1 -7.50 3.71 -7.37
C MET A 1 -8.32 3.25 -6.18
N SER A 2 -7.74 2.43 -5.30
CA SER A 2 -8.40 1.95 -4.07
C SER A 2 -7.47 2.20 -2.89
N VAL A 3 -8.04 2.40 -1.71
CA VAL A 3 -7.28 2.43 -0.44
C VAL A 3 -7.33 1.05 0.18
N VAL A 4 -6.18 0.53 0.60
CA VAL A 4 -6.08 -0.71 1.38
C VAL A 4 -5.35 -0.40 2.68
N THR A 5 -6.05 -0.48 3.81
CA THR A 5 -5.53 -0.06 5.12
C THR A 5 -5.55 -1.19 6.12
N SER A 6 -4.51 -1.31 6.94
CA SER A 6 -4.44 -2.30 8.04
C SER A 6 -5.17 -1.84 9.30
N ARG A 7 -5.78 -0.64 9.29
CA ARG A 7 -6.57 -0.10 10.40
C ARG A 7 -7.66 -1.08 10.85
N GLN A 8 -7.91 -1.08 12.16
CA GLN A 8 -8.95 -1.89 12.78
C GLN A 8 -10.34 -1.40 12.40
N ASN A 9 -11.31 -2.30 12.40
CA ASN A 9 -12.72 -1.97 12.14
C ASN A 9 -13.29 -0.99 13.17
N ALA A 10 -12.76 -0.95 14.39
CA ALA A 10 -13.18 -0.02 15.44
C ALA A 10 -12.98 1.47 15.08
N ILE A 11 -12.14 1.78 14.09
CA ILE A 11 -11.89 3.16 13.61
C ILE A 11 -12.29 3.35 12.15
N LYS A 12 -13.16 2.46 11.63
CA LYS A 12 -13.58 2.45 10.23
C LYS A 12 -14.32 3.73 9.86
N GLU A 13 -15.34 4.09 10.64
CA GLU A 13 -16.19 5.25 10.38
C GLU A 13 -15.36 6.54 10.33
N HIS A 14 -14.51 6.77 11.34
CA HIS A 14 -13.60 7.92 11.36
C HIS A 14 -12.63 7.95 10.18
N THR A 15 -12.15 6.78 9.72
CA THR A 15 -11.27 6.71 8.56
C THR A 15 -12.02 7.05 7.28
N LEU A 16 -13.27 6.59 7.13
CA LEU A 16 -14.12 6.91 5.98
C LEU A 16 -14.47 8.40 5.95
N GLU A 17 -14.85 8.99 7.08
CA GLU A 17 -15.14 10.42 7.21
C GLU A 17 -13.91 11.27 6.84
N TRP A 18 -12.74 10.91 7.35
CA TRP A 18 -11.50 11.63 7.04
C TRP A 18 -11.17 11.59 5.55
N ILE A 19 -11.35 10.43 4.90
CA ILE A 19 -11.12 10.30 3.44
C ILE A 19 -12.12 11.14 2.66
N GLU A 20 -13.40 11.13 3.02
CA GLU A 20 -14.43 11.91 2.31
C GLU A 20 -14.20 13.42 2.43
N ILE A 21 -13.73 13.89 3.60
CA ILE A 21 -13.42 15.31 3.82
C ILE A 21 -12.24 15.77 2.95
N HIS A 22 -11.19 14.95 2.82
CA HIS A 22 -9.94 15.37 2.20
C HIS A 22 -9.79 14.93 0.73
N PHE A 23 -10.49 13.87 0.32
CA PHE A 23 -10.38 13.25 -1.01
C PHE A 23 -11.77 12.83 -1.57
N PRO A 24 -12.76 13.72 -1.60
CA PRO A 24 -14.13 13.38 -1.97
C PRO A 24 -14.19 12.77 -3.39
N GLY A 25 -14.78 11.59 -3.51
CA GLY A 25 -14.98 10.89 -4.79
C GLY A 25 -13.71 10.37 -5.49
N LEU A 26 -12.52 10.48 -4.88
CA LEU A 26 -11.25 10.10 -5.53
C LEU A 26 -11.07 8.57 -5.60
N PHE A 27 -11.40 7.86 -4.52
CA PHE A 27 -11.16 6.43 -4.41
C PHE A 27 -12.41 5.63 -4.78
N LYS A 28 -12.23 4.59 -5.61
CA LYS A 28 -13.34 3.71 -6.02
C LYS A 28 -13.83 2.85 -4.86
N GLN A 29 -12.89 2.38 -4.04
CA GLN A 29 -13.15 1.47 -2.92
C GLN A 29 -12.11 1.69 -1.81
N ILE A 30 -12.54 1.43 -0.57
CA ILE A 30 -11.70 1.49 0.64
C ILE A 30 -11.82 0.14 1.35
N HIS A 31 -10.71 -0.57 1.48
CA HIS A 31 -10.64 -1.92 2.05
C HIS A 31 -9.88 -1.90 3.38
N PHE A 32 -10.44 -2.57 4.38
CA PHE A 32 -9.85 -2.70 5.71
C PHE A 32 -9.34 -4.13 5.92
N GLY A 33 -8.06 -4.25 6.25
CA GLY A 33 -7.43 -5.51 6.62
C GLY A 33 -7.60 -5.88 8.09
N ASN A 34 -8.02 -4.94 8.94
CA ASN A 34 -8.30 -5.19 10.36
C ASN A 34 -7.13 -5.88 11.10
N HIS A 35 -5.89 -5.50 10.78
CA HIS A 35 -4.70 -6.15 11.33
C HIS A 35 -4.57 -5.84 12.83
N PHE A 36 -4.07 -6.80 13.61
CA PHE A 36 -3.90 -6.70 15.07
C PHE A 36 -5.20 -6.47 15.86
N ALA A 37 -6.37 -6.72 15.25
CA ALA A 37 -7.64 -6.60 15.94
C ALA A 37 -7.84 -7.73 16.95
N LEU A 38 -8.43 -7.40 18.10
CA LEU A 38 -8.82 -8.38 19.12
C LEU A 38 -10.05 -9.21 18.68
N HIS A 39 -10.82 -8.69 17.74
CA HIS A 39 -12.07 -9.28 17.25
C HIS A 39 -12.23 -9.06 15.73
N GLY A 40 -12.99 -9.95 15.11
CA GLY A 40 -13.25 -9.94 13.67
C GLY A 40 -12.14 -10.58 12.84
N GLU A 41 -12.43 -10.80 11.57
CA GLU A 41 -11.47 -11.36 10.62
C GLU A 41 -10.35 -10.35 10.31
N SER A 42 -9.10 -10.80 10.35
CA SER A 42 -7.95 -10.04 9.89
C SER A 42 -7.56 -10.57 8.52
N ARG A 43 -7.52 -9.68 7.52
CA ARG A 43 -7.20 -10.02 6.13
C ARG A 43 -5.92 -9.29 5.69
N PRO A 44 -4.92 -10.03 5.19
CA PRO A 44 -3.68 -9.41 4.73
C PRO A 44 -3.89 -8.52 3.50
N LYS A 45 -3.04 -7.50 3.35
CA LYS A 45 -3.08 -6.62 2.16
C LYS A 45 -2.84 -7.40 0.87
N SER A 46 -1.95 -8.39 0.89
CA SER A 46 -1.65 -9.26 -0.24
C SER A 46 -2.92 -9.93 -0.81
N GLU A 47 -3.75 -10.50 0.06
CA GLU A 47 -5.01 -11.15 -0.31
C GLU A 47 -6.04 -10.14 -0.81
N ILE A 48 -6.19 -9.01 -0.11
CA ILE A 48 -7.12 -7.94 -0.50
C ILE A 48 -6.75 -7.42 -1.90
N CYS A 49 -5.50 -7.01 -2.11
CA CYS A 49 -4.98 -6.53 -3.39
C CYS A 49 -5.19 -7.57 -4.51
N ARG A 50 -4.88 -8.85 -4.25
CA ARG A 50 -5.09 -9.92 -5.23
C ARG A 50 -6.57 -10.10 -5.61
N SER A 51 -7.49 -9.92 -4.66
CA SER A 51 -8.93 -10.14 -4.91
C SER A 51 -9.56 -9.23 -5.96
N PHE A 52 -8.96 -8.06 -6.22
CA PHE A 52 -9.40 -7.13 -7.26
C PHE A 52 -8.36 -6.86 -8.35
N GLY A 53 -7.30 -7.68 -8.40
CA GLY A 53 -6.27 -7.57 -9.44
C GLY A 53 -5.43 -6.31 -9.35
N ALA A 54 -5.10 -5.85 -8.13
CA ALA A 54 -4.16 -4.74 -7.96
C ALA A 54 -2.77 -5.12 -8.52
N GLU A 55 -2.16 -4.20 -9.25
CA GLU A 55 -0.86 -4.44 -9.90
C GLU A 55 0.32 -3.76 -9.18
N ILE A 56 0.02 -2.65 -8.50
CA ILE A 56 0.99 -1.83 -7.77
C ILE A 56 0.42 -1.52 -6.38
N LEU A 57 1.23 -1.71 -5.34
CA LEU A 57 0.97 -1.21 -3.99
C LEU A 57 1.93 -0.06 -3.66
N ILE A 58 1.42 0.98 -3.01
CA ILE A 58 2.22 2.01 -2.35
C ILE A 58 1.99 1.86 -0.85
N ASP A 59 3.06 1.62 -0.10
CA ASP A 59 3.00 1.37 1.34
C ASP A 59 4.33 1.76 1.98
N ASP A 60 4.33 2.21 3.23
CA ASP A 60 5.54 2.56 3.98
C ASP A 60 6.04 1.42 4.88
N ASN A 61 5.24 0.35 5.01
CA ASN A 61 5.55 -0.77 5.86
C ASN A 61 6.29 -1.88 5.09
N PRO A 62 7.53 -2.23 5.48
CA PRO A 62 8.34 -3.20 4.76
C PRO A 62 7.75 -4.62 4.80
N ARG A 63 7.00 -4.97 5.86
CA ARG A 63 6.33 -6.27 5.95
C ARG A 63 5.20 -6.39 4.93
N TYR A 64 4.39 -5.35 4.75
CA TYR A 64 3.33 -5.38 3.73
C TYR A 64 3.92 -5.33 2.33
N ALA A 65 4.99 -4.57 2.13
CA ALA A 65 5.75 -4.55 0.88
C ALA A 65 6.25 -5.96 0.50
N GLU A 66 6.97 -6.63 1.40
CA GLU A 66 7.48 -7.98 1.16
C GLU A 66 6.36 -9.00 0.91
N GLU A 67 5.29 -8.97 1.72
CA GLU A 67 4.15 -9.87 1.57
C GLU A 67 3.47 -9.74 0.21
N CYS A 68 3.28 -8.51 -0.26
CA CYS A 68 2.69 -8.21 -1.55
C CYS A 68 3.64 -8.52 -2.71
N ALA A 69 4.93 -8.28 -2.55
CA ALA A 69 5.92 -8.56 -3.56
C ALA A 69 6.12 -10.08 -3.77
N ASN A 70 6.03 -10.88 -2.70
CA ASN A 70 6.09 -12.34 -2.76
C ASN A 70 4.95 -12.98 -3.57
N ILE A 71 3.82 -12.29 -3.73
CA ILE A 71 2.72 -12.75 -4.60
C ILE A 71 2.79 -12.17 -6.02
N GLY A 72 3.92 -11.55 -6.39
CA GLY A 72 4.19 -11.03 -7.73
C GLY A 72 3.71 -9.61 -7.99
N MET A 73 3.26 -8.87 -6.96
CA MET A 73 2.84 -7.47 -7.11
C MET A 73 4.04 -6.54 -7.07
N LYS A 74 4.02 -5.46 -7.87
CA LYS A 74 5.03 -4.40 -7.76
C LYS A 74 4.72 -3.54 -6.53
N VAL A 75 5.74 -3.17 -5.77
CA VAL A 75 5.55 -2.34 -4.58
C VAL A 75 6.47 -1.14 -4.66
N LEU A 76 5.89 0.03 -4.41
CA LEU A 76 6.62 1.26 -4.15
C LEU A 76 6.67 1.45 -2.63
N LEU A 77 7.83 1.14 -2.03
CA LEU A 77 8.06 1.29 -0.59
C LEU A 77 8.31 2.77 -0.29
N PHE A 78 7.30 3.44 0.27
CA PHE A 78 7.30 4.88 0.46
C PHE A 78 8.04 5.28 1.74
N ASP A 79 8.98 6.21 1.61
CA ASP A 79 9.90 6.58 2.66
C ASP A 79 10.24 8.07 2.56
N TYR A 80 9.29 8.89 3.02
CA TYR A 80 9.29 10.34 2.76
C TYR A 80 10.61 10.97 3.18
N GLU A 81 11.35 11.53 2.23
CA GLU A 81 12.66 12.16 2.44
C GLU A 81 13.63 11.27 3.25
N ASN A 82 13.54 9.94 3.07
CA ASN A 82 14.32 8.94 3.81
C ASN A 82 14.10 8.99 5.34
N SER A 83 13.01 9.60 5.81
CA SER A 83 12.77 9.94 7.22
C SER A 83 12.12 8.84 8.05
N TYR A 84 11.59 7.77 7.45
CA TYR A 84 10.78 6.76 8.18
C TYR A 84 11.67 5.66 8.78
N PRO A 85 11.97 5.65 10.09
CA PRO A 85 12.92 4.70 10.65
C PRO A 85 12.39 3.25 10.60
N TRP A 86 11.06 3.09 10.61
CA TRP A 86 10.39 1.79 10.54
C TRP A 86 10.43 1.14 9.16
N SER A 87 10.79 1.88 8.11
CA SER A 87 10.79 1.36 6.74
C SER A 87 12.12 0.71 6.32
N LYS A 88 13.14 0.71 7.19
CA LYS A 88 14.51 0.29 6.86
C LYS A 88 14.74 -1.18 7.22
N THR A 89 14.70 -2.06 6.23
CA THR A 89 14.98 -3.50 6.41
C THR A 89 15.72 -4.04 5.20
N GLU A 90 16.90 -4.63 5.39
CA GLU A 90 17.71 -5.11 4.26
C GLU A 90 17.01 -6.17 3.38
N SER A 91 16.11 -6.98 3.95
CA SER A 91 15.41 -8.02 3.18
C SER A 91 14.52 -7.42 2.11
N VAL A 92 13.72 -6.41 2.46
CA VAL A 92 12.76 -5.79 1.54
C VAL A 92 13.48 -5.02 0.43
N ASP A 93 14.60 -4.38 0.74
CA ASP A 93 15.38 -3.57 -0.21
C ASP A 93 16.06 -4.44 -1.30
N ARG A 94 16.24 -5.74 -1.03
CA ARG A 94 16.78 -6.70 -2.01
C ARG A 94 15.71 -7.36 -2.88
N HIS A 95 14.43 -7.14 -2.59
CA HIS A 95 13.35 -7.80 -3.31
C HIS A 95 13.18 -7.18 -4.71
N PRO A 96 13.23 -7.95 -5.81
CA PRO A 96 13.28 -7.41 -7.19
C PRO A 96 12.02 -6.68 -7.64
N LEU A 97 10.91 -6.86 -6.92
CA LEU A 97 9.62 -6.18 -7.17
C LEU A 97 9.34 -5.03 -6.20
N VAL A 98 10.28 -4.69 -5.32
CA VAL A 98 10.15 -3.56 -4.40
C VAL A 98 11.08 -2.45 -4.86
N THR A 99 10.53 -1.26 -5.06
CA THR A 99 11.28 -0.03 -5.35
C THR A 99 11.04 0.96 -4.22
N ARG A 100 12.08 1.40 -3.54
CA ARG A 100 11.96 2.49 -2.55
C ARG A 100 11.79 3.83 -3.25
N VAL A 101 10.86 4.63 -2.76
CA VAL A 101 10.56 5.97 -3.27
C VAL A 101 10.46 6.96 -2.12
N HIS A 102 10.97 8.18 -2.32
CA HIS A 102 11.18 9.14 -1.22
C HIS A 102 10.20 10.31 -1.22
N ASN A 103 9.33 10.40 -2.22
CA ASN A 103 8.30 11.43 -2.33
C ASN A 103 7.25 11.02 -3.38
N TRP A 104 6.20 11.84 -3.54
CA TRP A 104 5.12 11.55 -4.49
C TRP A 104 5.52 11.75 -5.97
N GLU A 105 6.54 12.56 -6.26
CA GLU A 105 7.07 12.73 -7.61
C GLU A 105 7.73 11.42 -8.10
N GLU A 106 8.55 10.79 -7.23
CA GLU A 106 9.14 9.48 -7.51
C GLU A 106 8.06 8.40 -7.68
N VAL A 107 6.98 8.43 -6.88
CA VAL A 107 5.83 7.52 -7.07
C VAL A 107 5.24 7.67 -8.46
N GLU A 108 4.97 8.90 -8.90
CA GLU A 108 4.42 9.20 -10.21
C GLU A 108 5.35 8.72 -11.34
N GLN A 109 6.64 9.05 -11.26
CA GLN A 109 7.66 8.62 -12.23
C GLN A 109 7.71 7.10 -12.36
N GLN A 110 7.68 6.37 -11.25
CA GLN A 110 7.67 4.90 -11.26
C GLN A 110 6.39 4.36 -11.90
N ILE A 111 5.22 4.89 -11.55
CA ILE A 111 3.95 4.44 -12.15
C ILE A 111 3.93 4.70 -13.67
N LEU A 112 4.38 5.86 -14.12
CA LEU A 112 4.44 6.20 -15.55
C LEU A 112 5.41 5.29 -16.31
N SER A 113 6.59 5.02 -15.77
CA SER A 113 7.57 4.09 -16.36
C SER A 113 6.98 2.68 -16.52
N LEU A 114 6.23 2.22 -15.52
CA LEU A 114 5.56 0.92 -15.54
C LEU A 114 4.39 0.85 -16.53
N ALA A 115 3.69 1.96 -16.75
CA ALA A 115 2.63 2.04 -17.74
C ALA A 115 3.18 1.99 -19.17
N VAL A 116 4.30 2.67 -19.45
CA VAL A 116 4.95 2.66 -20.77
C VAL A 116 5.50 1.28 -21.12
N SER A 117 6.02 0.54 -20.14
CA SER A 117 6.59 -0.81 -20.35
C SER A 117 5.58 -1.90 -20.72
N LYS A 118 4.28 -1.58 -20.67
CA LYS A 118 3.18 -2.50 -21.07
C LYS A 118 2.67 -2.26 -22.49
N CYS A 119 3.15 -1.22 -23.15
CA CYS A 119 2.86 -0.92 -24.56
C CYS A 119 3.94 -1.54 -25.46
#